data_AF-A0A1J1GXH4-F1
#
_entry.id   AF-A0A1J1GXH4-F1
#
_cell.length_a   1.000
_cell.length_b   1.000
_cell.length_c   1.000
_cell.angle_alpha   90.00
_cell.angle_beta   90.00
_cell.angle_gamma   90.00
#
_symmetry.space_group_name_H-M   'P 1'
#
loop_
_entity.id
_entity.type
_entity.pdbx_description
1 polymer ?
#
loop_
_entity_poly.entity_id
_entity_poly.type
_entity_poly.pdbx_seq_one_letter_code
_entity_poly.pdbx_strand_id
1 'polypeptide(L)'
;MALLYNEGCENPEKDITECNVTACVLHGSKFISVECHPAFKKAVKYFQKNSGDNVDENIFVLENTPSPYREENKITILSQDNNKEIVLLYEVNPTNGYSSSLVFLCRFRNLKPGLSLCQRVDKAYIGRPLSYRTIDVVDRDNKSRYEIGLKHINKIRHSTRKTRYDDIFFSKGACHFVTDGGTSEKVCTYSVCKKHPNGGAFCKDAKFNGRLCQLESSNGSKEPTKFIYLPNSCLNENSNYCTPYLCQYVKPNELYPCNKLEISLVKELMPHSKRLALEYRQNKYMYNGGYNSSSLIAMSFFPFLILFFFIGCYLYKIFKRNRKKKRYYSYKEP
;
A
#
# COMPACT_ATOMS: atom_id res chain seq x y z
N MET A 1 0.86 -0.10 0.83
CA MET A 1 1.70 -0.02 -0.38
C MET A 1 3.05 -0.65 -0.07
N ALA A 2 3.85 -0.95 -1.07
CA ALA A 2 5.26 -1.31 -0.89
C ALA A 2 6.12 -0.45 -1.82
N LEU A 3 7.35 -0.17 -1.41
CA LEU A 3 8.35 0.50 -2.23
C LEU A 3 9.42 -0.53 -2.58
N LEU A 4 9.68 -0.71 -3.87
CA LEU A 4 10.84 -1.48 -4.34
C LEU A 4 11.84 -0.50 -4.96
N TYR A 5 13.06 -0.55 -4.48
CA TYR A 5 14.19 0.22 -4.97
C TYR A 5 15.18 -0.71 -5.68
N ASN A 6 15.37 -0.51 -6.97
CA ASN A 6 16.41 -1.18 -7.74
C ASN A 6 17.67 -0.30 -7.74
N GLU A 7 18.75 -0.77 -7.13
CA GLU A 7 20.06 -0.09 -7.18
C GLU A 7 20.78 -0.26 -8.52
N GLY A 8 20.26 -1.14 -9.38
CA GLY A 8 20.87 -1.54 -10.63
C GLY A 8 21.18 -3.03 -10.64
N CYS A 9 21.41 -3.54 -11.84
CA CYS A 9 21.79 -4.92 -12.09
C CYS A 9 23.25 -4.92 -12.53
N GLU A 10 24.07 -5.81 -11.96
CA GLU A 10 25.46 -6.00 -12.40
C GLU A 10 25.51 -6.46 -13.86
N ASN A 11 24.53 -7.27 -14.28
CA ASN A 11 24.36 -7.71 -15.66
C ASN A 11 22.96 -7.31 -16.18
N PRO A 12 22.83 -6.23 -16.96
CA PRO A 12 21.54 -5.72 -17.43
C PRO A 12 20.89 -6.58 -18.53
N GLU A 13 21.60 -7.61 -19.04
CA GLU A 13 21.02 -8.61 -19.96
C GLU A 13 20.36 -9.77 -19.21
N LYS A 14 20.52 -9.82 -17.88
CA LYS A 14 19.99 -10.86 -17.03
C LYS A 14 18.68 -10.45 -16.36
N ASP A 15 18.06 -11.41 -15.71
CA ASP A 15 16.77 -11.32 -15.05
C ASP A 15 16.75 -10.34 -13.86
N ILE A 16 15.61 -9.69 -13.63
CA ILE A 16 15.45 -8.70 -12.55
C ILE A 16 15.74 -9.30 -11.17
N THR A 17 15.52 -10.60 -11.00
CA THR A 17 15.76 -11.28 -9.72
C THR A 17 17.24 -11.33 -9.34
N GLU A 18 18.14 -11.12 -10.29
CA GLU A 18 19.59 -10.99 -10.05
C GLU A 18 20.01 -9.56 -9.66
N CYS A 19 19.11 -8.60 -9.76
CA CYS A 19 19.40 -7.20 -9.44
C CYS A 19 19.34 -6.95 -7.93
N ASN A 20 20.08 -5.94 -7.47
CA ASN A 20 20.04 -5.53 -6.08
C ASN A 20 18.77 -4.70 -5.83
N VAL A 21 17.68 -5.41 -5.47
CA VAL A 21 16.39 -4.81 -5.17
C VAL A 21 16.09 -4.89 -3.69
N THR A 22 15.82 -3.73 -3.10
CA THR A 22 15.43 -3.57 -1.70
C THR A 22 13.94 -3.23 -1.62
N ALA A 23 13.20 -3.94 -0.78
CA ALA A 23 11.77 -3.74 -0.57
C ALA A 23 11.49 -3.14 0.82
N CYS A 24 10.63 -2.13 0.84
CA CYS A 24 10.12 -1.50 2.05
C CYS A 24 8.60 -1.66 2.07
N VAL A 25 8.06 -2.41 3.03
CA VAL A 25 6.61 -2.44 3.21
C VAL A 25 6.20 -1.16 3.92
N LEU A 26 5.45 -0.28 3.23
CA LEU A 26 5.03 1.01 3.78
C LEU A 26 3.89 0.80 4.77
N HIS A 27 4.25 0.42 5.98
CA HIS A 27 3.40 0.26 7.15
C HIS A 27 4.04 1.00 8.35
N GLY A 28 3.29 1.17 9.44
CA GLY A 28 3.82 1.73 10.67
C GLY A 28 3.60 3.23 10.87
N SER A 29 4.10 3.71 12.01
CA SER A 29 3.85 5.06 12.53
C SER A 29 4.72 6.12 11.85
N LYS A 30 4.34 7.39 11.98
CA LYS A 30 5.12 8.55 11.51
C LYS A 30 6.40 8.81 12.34
N PHE A 31 6.64 8.02 13.39
CA PHE A 31 7.73 8.25 14.34
C PHE A 31 8.99 7.44 14.00
N ILE A 32 8.85 6.34 13.27
CA ILE A 32 9.94 5.42 12.95
C ILE A 32 10.14 5.40 11.43
N SER A 33 11.40 5.30 11.01
CA SER A 33 11.74 5.03 9.61
C SER A 33 11.27 3.64 9.23
N VAL A 34 10.83 3.47 7.98
CA VAL A 34 10.45 2.15 7.46
C VAL A 34 11.73 1.40 7.15
N GLU A 35 11.97 0.30 7.85
CA GLU A 35 13.08 -0.60 7.54
C GLU A 35 12.80 -1.34 6.22
N CYS A 36 13.83 -1.44 5.39
CA CYS A 36 13.76 -2.16 4.13
C CYS A 36 14.68 -3.37 4.14
N HIS A 37 14.29 -4.42 3.43
CA HIS A 37 15.03 -5.66 3.36
C HIS A 37 15.31 -6.04 1.89
N PRO A 38 16.38 -6.79 1.61
CA PRO A 38 16.62 -7.33 0.29
C PRO A 38 15.42 -8.14 -0.20
N ALA A 39 14.81 -7.71 -1.30
CA ALA A 39 13.57 -8.28 -1.82
C ALA A 39 13.82 -9.67 -2.43
N PHE A 40 14.91 -9.81 -3.20
CA PHE A 40 15.12 -10.94 -4.11
C PHE A 40 16.14 -11.97 -3.61
N LYS A 41 16.94 -11.64 -2.58
CA LYS A 41 18.00 -12.52 -2.05
C LYS A 41 17.49 -13.83 -1.45
N LYS A 42 16.23 -13.87 -1.00
CA LYS A 42 15.54 -15.04 -0.44
C LYS A 42 14.16 -15.19 -1.05
N ALA A 43 14.09 -15.14 -2.38
CA ALA A 43 12.84 -15.17 -3.09
C ALA A 43 12.78 -16.28 -4.13
N VAL A 44 11.65 -16.99 -4.14
CA VAL A 44 11.35 -18.00 -5.16
C VAL A 44 10.70 -17.33 -6.36
N LYS A 45 11.27 -17.57 -7.54
CA LYS A 45 10.78 -17.01 -8.79
C LYS A 45 9.74 -17.93 -9.44
N TYR A 46 8.63 -17.33 -9.86
CA TYR A 46 7.60 -17.96 -10.68
C TYR A 46 7.38 -17.17 -11.95
N PHE A 47 7.09 -17.88 -13.03
CA PHE A 47 6.55 -17.30 -14.25
C PHE A 47 5.10 -17.72 -14.37
N GLN A 48 4.20 -16.74 -14.48
CA GLN A 48 2.81 -17.04 -14.71
C GLN A 48 2.61 -17.34 -16.20
N LYS A 49 2.06 -18.53 -16.50
CA LYS A 49 1.85 -19.01 -17.88
C LYS A 49 0.39 -18.88 -18.36
N ASN A 50 -0.42 -18.05 -17.69
CA ASN A 50 -1.86 -18.02 -17.92
C ASN A 50 -2.26 -17.37 -19.25
N SER A 51 -3.29 -17.93 -19.86
CA SER A 51 -3.96 -17.38 -21.05
C SER A 51 -4.86 -16.16 -20.78
N GLY A 52 -5.07 -15.80 -19.50
CA GLY A 52 -5.92 -14.68 -19.09
C GLY A 52 -5.17 -13.39 -18.73
N ASP A 53 -3.85 -13.42 -18.71
CA ASP A 53 -3.04 -12.22 -18.47
C ASP A 53 -2.87 -11.44 -19.77
N ASN A 54 -3.07 -10.13 -19.71
CA ASN A 54 -2.78 -9.23 -20.81
C ASN A 54 -2.06 -8.01 -20.24
N VAL A 55 -0.73 -8.14 -20.09
CA VAL A 55 0.14 -7.09 -19.53
C VAL A 55 0.11 -5.84 -20.40
N ASP A 56 -0.15 -5.97 -21.70
CA ASP A 56 -0.28 -4.83 -22.60
C ASP A 56 -1.55 -4.01 -22.37
N GLU A 57 -2.59 -4.63 -21.86
CA GLU A 57 -3.81 -3.94 -21.43
C GLU A 57 -3.83 -3.63 -19.92
N ASN A 58 -2.73 -3.88 -19.22
CA ASN A 58 -2.63 -3.83 -17.75
C ASN A 58 -3.70 -4.70 -17.07
N ILE A 59 -3.84 -5.94 -17.53
CA ILE A 59 -4.76 -6.95 -16.98
C ILE A 59 -3.96 -8.16 -16.54
N PHE A 60 -4.28 -8.70 -15.37
CA PHE A 60 -3.68 -9.93 -14.87
C PHE A 60 -4.67 -10.68 -13.96
N VAL A 61 -4.48 -11.98 -13.80
CA VAL A 61 -5.25 -12.82 -12.88
C VAL A 61 -4.37 -13.17 -11.69
N LEU A 62 -4.83 -12.87 -10.47
CA LEU A 62 -4.10 -13.29 -9.27
C LEU A 62 -4.33 -14.78 -9.03
N GLU A 63 -3.25 -15.57 -9.05
CA GLU A 63 -3.30 -16.98 -8.68
C GLU A 63 -2.93 -17.23 -7.23
N ASN A 64 -3.60 -18.21 -6.63
CA ASN A 64 -3.21 -18.75 -5.34
C ASN A 64 -2.19 -19.88 -5.54
N THR A 65 -0.94 -19.52 -5.81
CA THR A 65 0.16 -20.47 -5.86
C THR A 65 0.89 -20.46 -4.50
N PRO A 66 0.71 -21.48 -3.65
CA PRO A 66 1.41 -21.53 -2.37
C PRO A 66 2.93 -21.61 -2.58
N SER A 67 3.70 -20.91 -1.75
CA SER A 67 5.16 -21.06 -1.76
C SER A 67 5.55 -22.46 -1.29
N PRO A 68 6.43 -23.19 -2.01
CA PRO A 68 6.95 -24.49 -1.58
C PRO A 68 7.81 -24.35 -0.33
N TYR A 69 8.40 -23.17 -0.09
CA TYR A 69 9.21 -22.86 1.07
C TYR A 69 8.48 -21.87 1.97
N ARG A 70 8.22 -22.28 3.22
CA ARG A 70 7.38 -21.54 4.17
C ARG A 70 7.96 -20.21 4.66
N GLU A 71 9.24 -19.95 4.45
CA GLU A 71 9.93 -18.78 5.03
C GLU A 71 10.42 -17.77 3.98
N GLU A 72 10.28 -18.07 2.69
CA GLU A 72 10.81 -17.22 1.62
C GLU A 72 9.73 -16.28 1.07
N ASN A 73 10.17 -15.12 0.57
CA ASN A 73 9.31 -14.25 -0.22
C ASN A 73 9.06 -14.91 -1.58
N LYS A 74 7.99 -14.51 -2.25
CA LYS A 74 7.66 -15.05 -3.56
C LYS A 74 7.55 -13.93 -4.58
N ILE A 75 8.15 -14.14 -5.74
CA ILE A 75 8.09 -13.21 -6.87
C ILE A 75 7.45 -13.94 -8.04
N THR A 76 6.37 -13.39 -8.57
CA THR A 76 5.74 -13.89 -9.79
C THR A 76 5.91 -12.86 -10.89
N ILE A 77 6.70 -13.17 -11.90
CA ILE A 77 6.89 -12.33 -13.08
C ILE A 77 5.69 -12.52 -14.01
N LEU A 78 5.04 -11.41 -14.36
CA LEU A 78 3.87 -11.36 -15.25
C LEU A 78 4.27 -10.98 -16.69
N SER A 79 5.32 -10.18 -16.85
CA SER A 79 5.82 -9.75 -18.15
C SER A 79 6.68 -10.83 -18.81
N GLN A 80 6.50 -11.04 -20.12
CA GLN A 80 7.31 -11.99 -20.90
C GLN A 80 8.62 -11.38 -21.44
N ASP A 81 8.67 -10.06 -21.61
CA ASP A 81 9.86 -9.33 -22.09
C ASP A 81 10.64 -8.76 -20.90
N ASN A 82 11.81 -9.33 -20.62
CA ASN A 82 12.58 -9.03 -19.41
C ASN A 82 13.32 -7.68 -19.45
N ASN A 83 13.39 -7.00 -20.60
CA ASN A 83 14.35 -5.89 -20.77
C ASN A 83 13.73 -4.49 -20.78
N LYS A 84 12.41 -4.35 -21.01
CA LYS A 84 11.76 -3.05 -21.24
C LYS A 84 10.61 -2.70 -20.29
N GLU A 85 9.90 -3.66 -19.75
CA GLU A 85 8.83 -3.41 -18.80
C GLU A 85 8.63 -4.66 -17.95
N ILE A 86 8.94 -4.54 -16.66
CA ILE A 86 8.95 -5.69 -15.77
C ILE A 86 7.79 -5.53 -14.81
N VAL A 87 6.75 -6.33 -15.00
CA VAL A 87 5.58 -6.36 -14.12
C VAL A 87 5.66 -7.62 -13.29
N LEU A 88 5.54 -7.47 -11.97
CA LEU A 88 5.66 -8.58 -11.05
C LEU A 88 4.71 -8.45 -9.86
N LEU A 89 4.34 -9.60 -9.30
CA LEU A 89 3.76 -9.71 -7.98
C LEU A 89 4.88 -10.02 -6.98
N TYR A 90 4.97 -9.19 -5.95
CA TYR A 90 5.87 -9.40 -4.82
C TYR A 90 5.04 -9.79 -3.60
N GLU A 91 5.22 -11.02 -3.14
CA GLU A 91 4.56 -11.58 -1.97
C GLU A 91 5.53 -11.65 -0.80
N VAL A 92 5.23 -10.87 0.24
CA VAL A 92 5.98 -10.83 1.50
C VAL A 92 5.43 -11.88 2.44
N ASN A 93 6.32 -12.74 2.93
CA ASN A 93 5.99 -13.81 3.85
C ASN A 93 5.63 -13.26 5.25
N PRO A 94 4.61 -13.82 5.95
CA PRO A 94 4.19 -13.41 7.30
C PRO A 94 5.25 -13.54 8.41
N THR A 95 6.38 -14.21 8.20
CA THR A 95 7.48 -14.32 9.18
C THR A 95 8.02 -12.96 9.67
N ASN A 96 7.68 -11.86 8.99
CA ASN A 96 7.97 -10.47 9.39
C ASN A 96 6.88 -9.82 10.28
N GLY A 97 6.18 -10.60 11.12
CA GLY A 97 5.20 -10.08 12.09
C GLY A 97 3.82 -9.75 11.51
N TYR A 98 3.45 -10.30 10.34
CA TYR A 98 2.11 -10.13 9.75
C TYR A 98 1.25 -11.37 9.97
N SER A 99 -0.07 -11.17 10.15
CA SER A 99 -1.02 -12.27 10.30
C SER A 99 -1.22 -13.10 9.02
N SER A 100 -0.82 -12.58 7.86
CA SER A 100 -0.91 -13.30 6.58
C SER A 100 0.04 -12.69 5.54
N SER A 101 0.35 -13.45 4.48
CA SER A 101 1.17 -12.94 3.38
C SER A 101 0.55 -11.72 2.71
N LEU A 102 1.40 -10.74 2.38
CA LEU A 102 1.00 -9.51 1.70
C LEU A 102 1.49 -9.55 0.26
N VAL A 103 0.56 -9.42 -0.70
CA VAL A 103 0.88 -9.41 -2.13
C VAL A 103 0.83 -7.98 -2.66
N PHE A 104 1.84 -7.58 -3.43
CA PHE A 104 1.95 -6.26 -4.04
C PHE A 104 2.19 -6.39 -5.54
N LEU A 105 1.43 -5.65 -6.35
CA LEU A 105 1.70 -5.50 -7.78
C LEU A 105 2.67 -4.35 -8.01
N CYS A 106 3.78 -4.64 -8.66
CA CYS A 106 4.89 -3.74 -8.92
C CYS A 106 5.18 -3.65 -10.42
N ARG A 107 5.77 -2.53 -10.86
CA ARG A 107 6.23 -2.34 -12.23
C ARG A 107 7.54 -1.57 -12.25
N PHE A 108 8.54 -2.12 -12.92
CA PHE A 108 9.75 -1.41 -13.30
C PHE A 108 9.75 -1.09 -14.79
N ARG A 109 10.25 0.09 -15.14
CA ARG A 109 10.38 0.55 -16.53
C ARG A 109 11.60 -0.04 -17.25
N ASN A 110 12.61 -0.50 -16.53
CA ASN A 110 13.79 -1.17 -17.07
C ASN A 110 14.62 -1.72 -15.90
N LEU A 111 15.72 -2.39 -16.25
CA LEU A 111 16.72 -2.89 -15.31
C LEU A 111 17.70 -1.81 -14.80
N LYS A 112 17.53 -0.54 -15.22
CA LYS A 112 18.34 0.57 -14.68
C LYS A 112 17.89 0.91 -13.26
N PRO A 113 18.74 1.58 -12.47
CA PRO A 113 18.38 1.99 -11.12
C PRO A 113 17.12 2.85 -11.13
N GLY A 114 16.19 2.56 -10.23
CA GLY A 114 14.87 3.18 -10.21
C GLY A 114 13.97 2.72 -9.08
N LEU A 115 12.84 3.41 -8.91
CA LEU A 115 11.84 3.12 -7.90
C LEU A 115 10.55 2.57 -8.50
N SER A 116 9.92 1.65 -7.79
CA SER A 116 8.55 1.20 -8.04
C SER A 116 7.72 1.36 -6.76
N LEU A 117 6.65 2.17 -6.82
CA LEU A 117 5.62 2.17 -5.77
C LEU A 117 4.52 1.18 -6.15
N CYS A 118 4.43 0.13 -5.35
CA CYS A 118 3.55 -1.01 -5.59
C CYS A 118 2.24 -0.89 -4.82
N GLN A 119 1.16 -1.33 -5.48
CA GLN A 119 -0.16 -1.38 -4.86
C GLN A 119 -0.42 -2.76 -4.24
N ARG A 120 -1.01 -2.79 -3.05
CA ARG A 120 -1.42 -4.04 -2.40
C ARG A 120 -2.55 -4.69 -3.20
N VAL A 121 -2.43 -6.00 -3.43
CA VAL A 121 -3.47 -6.83 -4.03
C VAL A 121 -4.25 -7.51 -2.92
N ASP A 122 -5.58 -7.38 -2.95
CA ASP A 122 -6.46 -8.03 -2.00
C ASP A 122 -6.60 -9.52 -2.34
N LYS A 123 -6.52 -10.40 -1.34
CA LYS A 123 -6.73 -11.84 -1.51
C LYS A 123 -8.14 -12.17 -1.96
N ALA A 124 -9.11 -11.29 -1.73
CA ALA A 124 -10.47 -11.42 -2.26
C ALA A 124 -10.53 -11.46 -3.80
N TYR A 125 -9.46 -11.07 -4.49
CA TYR A 125 -9.38 -11.05 -5.95
C TYR A 125 -8.75 -12.30 -6.58
N ILE A 126 -8.38 -13.30 -5.79
CA ILE A 126 -7.86 -14.57 -6.31
C ILE A 126 -8.79 -15.15 -7.37
N GLY A 127 -8.22 -15.59 -8.49
CA GLY A 127 -8.93 -16.19 -9.63
C GLY A 127 -9.73 -15.21 -10.50
N ARG A 128 -9.70 -13.90 -10.21
CA ARG A 128 -10.42 -12.89 -10.98
C ARG A 128 -9.45 -12.07 -11.85
N PRO A 129 -9.86 -11.69 -13.08
CA PRO A 129 -9.08 -10.74 -13.87
C PRO A 129 -9.14 -9.37 -13.22
N LEU A 130 -7.97 -8.88 -12.86
CA LEU A 130 -7.71 -7.57 -12.29
C LEU A 130 -7.12 -6.67 -13.34
N SER A 131 -7.33 -5.38 -13.14
CA SER A 131 -6.92 -4.38 -14.07
C SER A 131 -6.36 -3.19 -13.30
N TYR A 132 -5.31 -2.57 -13.82
CA TYR A 132 -4.55 -1.56 -13.09
C TYR A 132 -4.11 -0.41 -14.00
N ARG A 133 -3.72 0.71 -13.39
CA ARG A 133 -3.10 1.85 -14.06
C ARG A 133 -1.64 1.95 -13.67
N THR A 134 -0.83 2.42 -14.61
CA THR A 134 0.59 2.65 -14.40
C THR A 134 0.92 4.10 -14.70
N ILE A 135 1.76 4.70 -13.85
CA ILE A 135 2.18 6.09 -14.00
C ILE A 135 3.70 6.16 -13.86
N ASP A 136 4.39 6.62 -14.90
CA ASP A 136 5.81 6.94 -14.82
C ASP A 136 5.99 8.42 -14.49
N VAL A 137 6.69 8.70 -13.39
CA VAL A 137 7.10 10.06 -13.02
C VAL A 137 8.58 10.22 -13.30
N VAL A 138 8.88 11.18 -14.15
CA VAL A 138 10.21 11.39 -14.76
C VAL A 138 10.65 12.83 -14.57
N ASP A 139 11.93 13.04 -14.28
CA ASP A 139 12.48 14.36 -14.02
C ASP A 139 12.58 15.18 -15.30
N ARG A 140 11.76 16.23 -15.42
CA ARG A 140 11.67 17.07 -16.62
C ARG A 140 13.03 17.65 -17.03
N ASP A 141 13.90 17.94 -16.08
CA ASP A 141 15.15 18.64 -16.33
C ASP A 141 16.28 17.67 -16.75
N ASN A 142 16.06 16.35 -16.67
CA ASN A 142 16.98 15.32 -17.13
C ASN A 142 16.84 15.05 -18.65
N LYS A 143 17.51 15.88 -19.47
CA LYS A 143 17.41 15.81 -20.95
C LYS A 143 17.97 14.52 -21.59
N SER A 144 18.86 13.79 -20.91
CA SER A 144 19.65 12.69 -21.52
C SER A 144 18.93 11.34 -21.66
N ARG A 145 17.75 11.14 -21.03
CA ARG A 145 17.05 9.84 -20.98
C ARG A 145 15.65 9.82 -21.60
N TYR A 146 15.17 10.96 -22.09
CA TYR A 146 13.74 11.15 -22.39
C TYR A 146 13.27 10.62 -23.73
N GLU A 147 14.12 10.63 -24.76
CA GLU A 147 13.63 10.51 -26.14
C GLU A 147 13.38 9.08 -26.63
N ILE A 148 13.95 8.07 -25.99
CA ILE A 148 14.02 6.72 -26.60
C ILE A 148 12.98 5.73 -26.04
N GLY A 149 12.36 5.99 -24.88
CA GLY A 149 11.63 4.93 -24.15
C GLY A 149 10.11 5.05 -24.02
N LEU A 150 9.45 6.06 -24.58
CA LEU A 150 8.03 6.36 -24.26
C LEU A 150 7.10 6.38 -25.48
N LYS A 151 7.63 6.32 -26.71
CA LYS A 151 6.83 6.37 -27.95
C LYS A 151 6.03 5.09 -28.23
N HIS A 152 6.20 4.03 -27.43
CA HIS A 152 5.64 2.70 -27.73
C HIS A 152 4.52 2.27 -26.79
N ILE A 153 4.22 3.04 -25.73
CA ILE A 153 3.18 2.67 -24.76
C ILE A 153 1.90 3.43 -25.08
N ASN A 154 1.27 3.11 -26.22
CA ASN A 154 -0.14 3.45 -26.48
C ASN A 154 -1.06 2.53 -25.65
N LYS A 155 -0.75 2.31 -24.36
CA LYS A 155 -1.59 1.53 -23.45
C LYS A 155 -2.62 2.48 -22.84
N ILE A 156 -3.91 2.18 -23.00
CA ILE A 156 -5.03 3.00 -22.53
C ILE A 156 -4.93 3.35 -21.03
N ARG A 157 -4.23 2.53 -20.24
CA ARG A 157 -4.11 2.62 -18.78
C ARG A 157 -2.72 3.01 -18.28
N HIS A 158 -1.86 3.48 -19.18
CA HIS A 158 -0.55 4.02 -18.84
C HIS A 158 -0.54 5.54 -19.00
N SER A 159 0.19 6.24 -18.13
CA SER A 159 0.49 7.66 -18.33
C SER A 159 1.90 7.99 -17.91
N THR A 160 2.50 8.97 -18.58
CA THR A 160 3.80 9.52 -18.19
C THR A 160 3.65 10.97 -17.76
N ARG A 161 4.26 11.32 -16.64
CA ARG A 161 4.22 12.65 -16.03
C ARG A 161 5.64 13.18 -15.90
N LYS A 162 5.89 14.29 -16.58
CA LYS A 162 7.10 15.09 -16.38
C LYS A 162 6.90 15.99 -15.18
N THR A 163 7.81 15.96 -14.22
CA THR A 163 7.75 16.82 -13.05
C THR A 163 9.07 17.53 -12.84
N ARG A 164 9.00 18.74 -12.27
CA ARG A 164 10.18 19.50 -11.87
C ARG A 164 10.51 19.10 -10.43
N TYR A 165 11.54 18.30 -10.26
CA TYR A 165 11.99 17.93 -8.92
C TYR A 165 12.62 19.13 -8.23
N ASP A 166 12.31 19.31 -6.96
CA ASP A 166 12.94 20.32 -6.14
C ASP A 166 14.35 19.87 -5.77
N ASP A 167 15.29 20.81 -5.67
CA ASP A 167 16.58 20.55 -5.05
C ASP A 167 16.40 20.57 -3.53
N ILE A 168 16.40 19.38 -2.93
CA ILE A 168 16.25 19.21 -1.49
C ILE A 168 17.56 18.73 -0.86
N PHE A 169 17.75 19.11 0.40
CA PHE A 169 18.87 18.72 1.22
C PHE A 169 18.39 17.91 2.42
N PHE A 170 19.17 16.94 2.86
CA PHE A 170 18.86 16.03 3.93
C PHE A 170 19.90 16.12 5.03
N SER A 171 19.43 16.04 6.28
CA SER A 171 20.30 15.92 7.45
C SER A 171 19.66 15.02 8.50
N LYS A 172 20.52 14.33 9.25
CA LYS A 172 20.13 13.69 10.51
C LYS A 172 20.38 14.67 11.65
N GLY A 173 19.37 14.90 12.49
CA GLY A 173 19.49 15.72 13.69
C GLY A 173 19.72 14.89 14.95
N ALA A 174 19.37 15.47 16.09
CA ALA A 174 19.45 14.81 17.38
C ALA A 174 18.52 13.59 17.48
N CYS A 175 18.91 12.63 18.30
CA CYS A 175 18.10 11.48 18.67
C CYS A 175 17.69 11.59 20.14
N HIS A 176 16.41 11.34 20.41
CA HIS A 176 15.84 11.39 21.75
C HIS A 176 15.23 10.03 22.07
N PHE A 177 15.29 9.62 23.33
CA PHE A 177 14.50 8.49 23.78
C PHE A 177 13.07 8.96 24.02
N VAL A 178 12.13 8.32 23.34
CA VAL A 178 10.70 8.54 23.55
C VAL A 178 10.17 7.32 24.27
N THR A 179 9.54 7.55 25.41
CA THR A 179 8.87 6.52 26.19
C THR A 179 7.38 6.64 25.93
N ASP A 180 6.76 5.58 25.43
CA ASP A 180 5.31 5.44 25.33
C ASP A 180 4.90 4.11 25.96
N GLY A 181 4.05 4.17 26.98
CA GLY A 181 3.82 3.04 27.89
C GLY A 181 5.12 2.53 28.51
N GLY A 182 5.30 1.21 28.58
CA GLY A 182 6.50 0.58 29.14
C GLY A 182 7.68 0.43 28.16
N THR A 183 7.61 0.98 26.95
CA THR A 183 8.64 0.83 25.92
C THR A 183 9.38 2.14 25.67
N SER A 184 10.72 2.09 25.68
CA SER A 184 11.58 3.23 25.32
C SER A 184 12.23 2.99 23.97
N GLU A 185 12.03 3.90 23.01
CA GLU A 185 12.65 3.82 21.69
C GLU A 185 13.50 5.06 21.39
N LYS A 186 14.67 4.84 20.76
CA LYS A 186 15.53 5.93 20.29
C LYS A 186 14.97 6.48 18.97
N VAL A 187 14.42 7.68 19.01
CA VAL A 187 13.84 8.37 17.86
C VAL A 187 14.78 9.48 17.38
N CYS A 188 15.34 9.32 16.18
CA CYS A 188 16.15 10.35 15.55
C CYS A 188 15.32 11.30 14.69
N THR A 189 15.65 12.58 14.73
CA THR A 189 15.09 13.60 13.82
C THR A 189 15.79 13.56 12.48
N TYR A 190 15.03 13.72 11.40
CA TYR A 190 15.58 13.78 10.05
C TYR A 190 14.95 14.97 9.34
N SER A 191 15.75 15.88 8.83
CA SER A 191 15.26 17.09 8.17
C SER A 191 15.41 17.00 6.67
N VAL A 192 14.40 17.48 5.96
CA VAL A 192 14.44 17.77 4.53
C VAL A 192 14.29 19.29 4.36
N CYS A 193 15.26 19.91 3.70
CA CYS A 193 15.35 21.35 3.55
C CYS A 193 15.34 21.76 2.08
N LYS A 194 14.67 22.87 1.78
CA LYS A 194 14.77 23.59 0.50
C LYS A 194 15.60 24.84 0.72
N LYS A 195 16.61 25.06 -0.12
CA LYS A 195 17.38 26.31 -0.12
C LYS A 195 16.72 27.32 -1.05
N HIS A 196 16.50 28.52 -0.54
CA HIS A 196 16.03 29.64 -1.33
C HIS A 196 17.22 30.39 -1.96
N PRO A 197 17.01 31.12 -3.07
CA PRO A 197 18.07 31.89 -3.73
C PRO A 197 18.74 32.93 -2.84
N ASN A 198 18.02 33.42 -1.82
CA ASN A 198 18.50 34.39 -0.84
C ASN A 198 19.38 33.78 0.29
N GLY A 199 19.73 32.49 0.19
CA GLY A 199 20.56 31.79 1.17
C GLY A 199 19.81 31.21 2.38
N GLY A 200 18.54 31.54 2.57
CA GLY A 200 17.69 30.94 3.61
C GLY A 200 17.37 29.47 3.30
N ALA A 201 17.29 28.63 4.34
CA ALA A 201 16.86 27.25 4.21
C ALA A 201 15.55 27.03 4.98
N PHE A 202 14.55 26.47 4.31
CA PHE A 202 13.31 26.05 4.94
C PHE A 202 13.33 24.54 5.14
N CYS A 203 13.38 24.11 6.40
CA CYS A 203 13.51 22.72 6.80
C CYS A 203 12.22 22.18 7.43
N LYS A 204 11.91 20.92 7.12
CA LYS A 204 10.79 20.16 7.67
C LYS A 204 11.28 18.80 8.11
N ASP A 205 10.69 18.25 9.16
CA ASP A 205 10.97 16.86 9.51
C ASP A 205 10.44 15.91 8.42
N ALA A 206 11.33 15.05 7.92
CA ALA A 206 11.10 14.12 6.82
C ALA A 206 10.01 13.09 7.15
N LYS A 207 9.99 12.58 8.40
CA LYS A 207 9.04 11.53 8.82
C LYS A 207 7.64 12.08 9.03
N PHE A 208 7.50 13.34 9.43
CA PHE A 208 6.18 14.00 9.54
C PHE A 208 5.64 14.51 8.19
N ASN A 209 6.51 14.77 7.22
CA ASN A 209 6.14 15.29 5.90
C ASN A 209 6.21 14.24 4.78
N GLY A 210 6.32 12.97 5.14
CA GLY A 210 6.46 11.86 4.19
C GLY A 210 6.71 10.53 4.89
N ARG A 211 7.42 9.64 4.20
CA ARG A 211 8.00 8.41 4.75
C ARG A 211 9.47 8.40 4.45
N LEU A 212 10.24 7.94 5.43
CA LEU A 212 11.66 7.73 5.29
C LEU A 212 11.92 6.23 5.29
N CYS A 213 12.36 5.70 4.16
CA CYS A 213 12.66 4.29 3.96
C CYS A 213 14.17 4.08 4.11
N GLN A 214 14.56 3.30 5.10
CA GLN A 214 15.94 3.01 5.42
C GLN A 214 16.44 1.84 4.56
N LEU A 215 17.42 2.10 3.69
CA LEU A 215 17.91 1.09 2.74
C LEU A 215 18.95 0.14 3.35
N GLU A 216 19.57 0.52 4.45
CA GLU A 216 20.64 -0.24 5.12
C GLU A 216 20.11 -0.79 6.45
N SER A 217 20.31 -2.07 6.74
CA SER A 217 19.98 -2.64 8.06
C SER A 217 20.79 -1.95 9.15
N SER A 218 20.14 -1.63 10.28
CA SER A 218 20.82 -1.12 11.47
C SER A 218 21.46 -2.28 12.23
N ASN A 219 22.57 -2.82 11.70
CA ASN A 219 23.37 -3.77 12.46
C ASN A 219 24.16 -2.95 13.47
N GLY A 220 23.85 -3.06 14.77
CA GLY A 220 24.19 -2.11 15.86
C GLY A 220 25.60 -1.50 15.98
N SER A 221 26.56 -1.87 15.14
CA SER A 221 27.84 -1.17 14.95
C SER A 221 27.81 -0.02 13.93
N LYS A 222 26.85 -0.01 12.99
CA LYS A 222 26.77 1.01 11.93
C LYS A 222 25.34 1.51 11.77
N GLU A 223 25.15 2.81 12.03
CA GLU A 223 23.87 3.46 11.79
C GLU A 223 23.62 3.60 10.27
N PRO A 224 22.35 3.46 9.83
CA PRO A 224 21.98 3.63 8.43
C PRO A 224 22.25 5.06 7.96
N THR A 225 22.85 5.18 6.78
CA THR A 225 23.19 6.49 6.19
C THR A 225 22.40 6.80 4.93
N LYS A 226 21.82 5.76 4.30
CA LYS A 226 21.13 5.86 3.01
C LYS A 226 19.63 5.64 3.16
N PHE A 227 18.84 6.58 2.64
CA PHE A 227 17.39 6.61 2.78
C PHE A 227 16.71 6.99 1.48
N ILE A 228 15.49 6.50 1.31
CA ILE A 228 14.55 7.05 0.33
C ILE A 228 13.53 7.89 1.07
N TYR A 229 13.46 9.17 0.71
CA TYR A 229 12.41 10.06 1.16
C TYR A 229 11.24 10.03 0.16
N LEU A 230 10.08 9.61 0.64
CA LEU A 230 8.80 9.61 -0.07
C LEU A 230 7.92 10.72 0.50
N PRO A 231 7.73 11.86 -0.20
CA PRO A 231 6.82 12.91 0.26
C PRO A 231 5.39 12.39 0.47
N ASN A 232 4.60 13.04 1.33
CA ASN A 232 3.20 12.67 1.57
C ASN A 232 2.35 12.62 0.29
N SER A 233 2.70 13.42 -0.72
CA SER A 233 2.05 13.38 -2.02
C SER A 233 2.19 12.03 -2.74
N CYS A 234 3.22 11.22 -2.44
CA CYS A 234 3.37 9.85 -2.95
C CYS A 234 2.43 8.85 -2.29
N LEU A 235 2.05 9.09 -1.04
CA LEU A 235 1.29 8.15 -0.21
C LEU A 235 -0.22 8.29 -0.43
N ASN A 236 -0.65 9.46 -0.90
CA ASN A 236 -2.05 9.73 -1.21
C ASN A 236 -2.48 8.95 -2.46
N GLU A 237 -3.48 8.07 -2.30
CA GLU A 237 -4.02 7.24 -3.40
C GLU A 237 -4.45 8.08 -4.61
N ASN A 238 -5.01 9.26 -4.36
CA ASN A 238 -5.52 10.17 -5.40
C ASN A 238 -4.44 11.08 -6.02
N SER A 239 -3.23 11.12 -5.47
CA SER A 239 -2.19 12.02 -5.93
C SER A 239 -1.34 11.39 -7.03
N ASN A 240 -1.32 12.00 -8.21
CA ASN A 240 -0.41 11.61 -9.28
C ASN A 240 0.94 12.33 -9.19
N TYR A 241 1.18 13.08 -8.11
CA TYR A 241 2.39 13.84 -7.85
C TYR A 241 3.24 13.10 -6.83
N CYS A 242 4.20 12.32 -7.32
CA CYS A 242 5.17 11.63 -6.46
C CYS A 242 6.59 11.87 -6.97
N THR A 243 7.35 12.66 -6.21
CA THR A 243 8.77 12.94 -6.47
C THR A 243 9.59 12.38 -5.30
N PRO A 244 10.03 11.12 -5.37
CA PRO A 244 10.89 10.55 -4.35
C PRO A 244 12.34 11.01 -4.51
N TYR A 245 13.09 10.95 -3.41
CA TYR A 245 14.48 11.35 -3.38
C TYR A 245 15.34 10.28 -2.70
N LEU A 246 16.53 10.02 -3.26
CA LEU A 246 17.57 9.25 -2.59
C LEU A 246 18.42 10.21 -1.76
N CYS A 247 18.38 10.06 -0.45
CA CYS A 247 19.10 10.92 0.47
C CYS A 247 20.17 10.11 1.20
N GLN A 248 21.36 10.69 1.32
CA GLN A 248 22.46 10.12 2.09
C GLN A 248 23.08 11.21 2.95
N TYR A 249 23.52 10.87 4.15
CA TYR A 249 24.33 11.76 4.98
C TYR A 249 25.64 11.10 5.38
N VAL A 250 26.67 11.90 5.62
CA VAL A 250 27.97 11.41 6.14
C VAL A 250 28.10 11.75 7.62
N LYS A 251 27.85 13.01 7.99
CA LYS A 251 27.86 13.49 9.37
C LYS A 251 26.48 13.98 9.80
N PRO A 252 26.09 13.76 11.07
CA PRO A 252 24.87 14.37 11.59
C PRO A 252 24.99 15.90 11.59
N ASN A 253 23.85 16.58 11.58
CA ASN A 253 23.69 18.04 11.57
C ASN A 253 24.27 18.77 10.34
N GLU A 254 24.79 18.06 9.35
CA GLU A 254 25.20 18.61 8.05
C GLU A 254 24.15 18.35 6.97
N LEU A 255 23.99 19.29 6.04
CA LEU A 255 23.01 19.21 4.95
C LEU A 255 23.66 18.66 3.68
N TYR A 256 23.16 17.52 3.20
CA TYR A 256 23.62 16.86 1.98
C TYR A 256 22.54 16.91 0.90
N PRO A 257 22.87 17.20 -0.36
CA PRO A 257 21.88 17.19 -1.44
C PRO A 257 21.35 15.76 -1.67
N CYS A 258 20.03 15.63 -1.90
CA CYS A 258 19.45 14.35 -2.30
C CYS A 258 19.44 14.20 -3.83
N ASN A 259 19.62 12.98 -4.29
CA ASN A 259 19.49 12.64 -5.70
C ASN A 259 18.01 12.46 -6.06
N LYS A 260 17.63 13.00 -7.22
CA LYS A 260 16.29 12.87 -7.80
C LYS A 260 16.13 11.45 -8.34
N LEU A 261 15.05 10.79 -7.95
CA LEU A 261 14.75 9.43 -8.41
C LEU A 261 13.48 9.41 -9.27
N GLU A 262 13.60 8.88 -10.48
CA GLU A 262 12.44 8.52 -11.28
C GLU A 262 11.69 7.36 -10.62
N ILE A 263 10.37 7.35 -10.76
CA ILE A 263 9.51 6.34 -10.13
C ILE A 263 8.40 5.87 -11.06
N SER A 264 8.15 4.56 -11.04
CA SER A 264 6.97 3.93 -11.63
C SER A 264 5.96 3.65 -10.52
N LEU A 265 4.70 3.99 -10.76
CA LEU A 265 3.61 3.84 -9.80
C LEU A 265 2.57 2.88 -10.36
N VAL A 266 2.13 1.92 -9.55
CA VAL A 266 0.95 1.09 -9.83
C VAL A 266 -0.22 1.64 -9.01
N LYS A 267 -1.35 1.90 -9.67
CA LYS A 267 -2.56 2.47 -9.05
C LYS A 267 -3.83 1.84 -9.59
N GLU A 268 -4.93 2.13 -8.89
CA GLU A 268 -6.29 1.79 -9.31
C GLU A 268 -6.51 0.30 -9.64
N LEU A 269 -5.91 -0.60 -8.85
CA LEU A 269 -6.15 -2.03 -8.97
C LEU A 269 -7.62 -2.37 -8.66
N MET A 270 -8.34 -2.88 -9.66
CA MET A 270 -9.76 -3.23 -9.56
C MET A 270 -10.13 -4.40 -10.50
N PRO A 271 -11.22 -5.13 -10.22
CA PRO A 271 -11.73 -6.15 -11.14
C PRO A 271 -11.96 -5.58 -12.54
N HIS A 272 -11.53 -6.31 -13.56
CA HIS A 272 -11.58 -5.86 -14.95
C HIS A 272 -13.01 -5.64 -15.45
N SER A 273 -13.98 -6.46 -15.02
CA SER A 273 -15.38 -6.30 -15.40
C SER A 273 -16.15 -5.39 -14.44
N LYS A 274 -16.99 -4.51 -14.99
CA LYS A 274 -17.84 -3.57 -14.20
C LYS A 274 -18.74 -4.29 -13.20
N ARG A 275 -19.29 -5.45 -13.57
CA ARG A 275 -20.13 -6.27 -12.67
C ARG A 275 -19.34 -6.79 -11.48
N LEU A 276 -18.14 -7.33 -11.72
CA LEU A 276 -17.27 -7.82 -10.65
C LEU A 276 -16.76 -6.66 -9.76
N ALA A 277 -16.56 -5.47 -10.32
CA ALA A 277 -16.19 -4.27 -9.58
C ALA A 277 -17.33 -3.78 -8.66
N LEU A 278 -18.59 -3.86 -9.10
CA LEU A 278 -19.78 -3.52 -8.30
C LEU A 278 -20.01 -4.54 -7.16
N GLU A 279 -19.91 -5.83 -7.45
CA GLU A 279 -19.99 -6.91 -6.45
C GLU A 279 -18.90 -6.75 -5.38
N TYR A 280 -17.67 -6.41 -5.77
CA TYR A 280 -16.60 -6.14 -4.79
C TYR A 280 -16.91 -4.93 -3.90
N ARG A 281 -17.39 -3.82 -4.47
CA ARG A 281 -17.77 -2.65 -3.66
C ARG A 281 -18.83 -3.03 -2.63
N GLN A 282 -19.88 -3.74 -3.02
CA GLN A 282 -20.92 -4.23 -2.10
C GLN A 282 -20.34 -5.12 -0.99
N ASN A 283 -19.50 -6.09 -1.36
CA ASN A 283 -18.84 -6.98 -0.38
C ASN A 283 -17.87 -6.25 0.56
N LYS A 284 -17.15 -5.23 0.08
CA LYS A 284 -16.26 -4.40 0.90
C LYS A 284 -17.05 -3.60 1.94
N TYR A 285 -18.23 -3.07 1.58
CA TYR A 285 -19.11 -2.43 2.56
C TYR A 285 -19.65 -3.43 3.59
N MET A 286 -19.91 -4.68 3.19
CA MET A 286 -20.32 -5.75 4.11
C MET A 286 -19.16 -6.19 5.04
N TYR A 287 -17.91 -6.18 4.57
CA TYR A 287 -16.74 -6.61 5.33
C TYR A 287 -16.16 -5.53 6.26
N ASN A 288 -16.26 -4.25 5.88
CA ASN A 288 -15.82 -3.11 6.71
C ASN A 288 -16.83 -2.69 7.78
N GLY A 289 -18.07 -3.17 7.73
CA GLY A 289 -18.98 -3.15 8.87
C GLY A 289 -18.73 -4.42 9.67
N GLY A 290 -18.04 -4.31 10.82
CA GLY A 290 -17.79 -5.41 11.76
C GLY A 290 -19.06 -5.92 12.43
N TYR A 291 -20.04 -6.33 11.63
CA TYR A 291 -21.29 -6.91 12.05
C TYR A 291 -21.17 -8.41 11.78
N ASN A 292 -20.79 -9.16 12.82
CA ASN A 292 -20.92 -10.62 12.82
C ASN A 292 -22.32 -11.00 12.30
N SER A 293 -22.46 -12.11 11.57
CA SER A 293 -23.75 -12.59 11.04
C SER A 293 -24.88 -12.57 12.11
N SER A 294 -24.51 -12.83 13.37
CA SER A 294 -25.37 -12.73 14.56
C SER A 294 -25.97 -11.34 14.78
N SER A 295 -25.24 -10.27 14.45
CA SER A 295 -25.68 -8.87 14.62
C SER A 295 -26.59 -8.39 13.49
N LEU A 296 -26.43 -8.90 12.27
CA LEU A 296 -27.39 -8.68 11.17
C LEU A 296 -28.71 -9.39 11.46
N ILE A 297 -28.65 -10.61 12.00
CA ILE A 297 -29.83 -11.33 12.48
C ILE A 297 -30.47 -10.56 13.65
N ALA A 298 -29.68 -10.07 14.61
CA ALA A 298 -30.22 -9.27 15.72
C ALA A 298 -30.89 -7.96 15.23
N MET A 299 -30.24 -7.20 14.35
CA MET A 299 -30.79 -5.95 13.77
C MET A 299 -32.08 -6.18 12.97
N SER A 300 -32.21 -7.33 12.30
CA SER A 300 -33.44 -7.70 11.62
C SER A 300 -34.53 -8.21 12.57
N PHE A 301 -34.19 -8.87 13.68
CA PHE A 301 -35.16 -9.42 14.65
C PHE A 301 -35.67 -8.41 15.69
N PHE A 302 -34.87 -7.40 16.08
CA PHE A 302 -35.27 -6.37 17.05
C PHE A 302 -36.58 -5.64 16.71
N PRO A 303 -36.83 -5.18 15.47
CA PRO A 303 -38.10 -4.55 15.14
C PRO A 303 -39.29 -5.51 15.27
N PHE A 304 -39.12 -6.81 15.00
CA PHE A 304 -40.17 -7.81 15.21
C PHE A 304 -40.46 -8.06 16.68
N LEU A 305 -39.43 -8.11 17.54
CA LEU A 305 -39.62 -8.25 19.00
C LEU A 305 -40.34 -7.04 19.60
N ILE A 306 -40.02 -5.84 19.14
CA ILE A 306 -40.71 -4.61 19.56
C ILE A 306 -42.19 -4.68 19.15
N LEU A 307 -42.48 -5.02 17.90
CA LEU A 307 -43.87 -5.22 17.42
C LEU A 307 -44.60 -6.30 18.21
N PHE A 308 -43.95 -7.42 18.51
CA PHE A 308 -44.53 -8.51 19.28
C PHE A 308 -44.86 -8.07 20.71
N PHE A 309 -44.01 -7.26 21.34
CA PHE A 309 -44.26 -6.71 22.67
C PHE A 309 -45.43 -5.72 22.65
N PHE A 310 -45.51 -4.83 21.66
CA PHE A 310 -46.64 -3.90 21.51
C PHE A 310 -47.96 -4.61 21.25
N ILE A 311 -47.98 -5.61 20.36
CA ILE A 311 -49.16 -6.43 20.08
C ILE A 311 -49.55 -7.24 21.34
N GLY A 312 -48.57 -7.83 22.03
CA GLY A 312 -48.78 -8.55 23.29
C GLY A 312 -49.36 -7.67 24.39
N CYS A 313 -48.82 -6.46 24.58
CA CYS A 313 -49.36 -5.48 25.54
C CYS A 313 -50.76 -5.00 25.15
N TYR A 314 -51.02 -4.79 23.86
CA TYR A 314 -52.33 -4.40 23.35
C TYR A 314 -53.39 -5.49 23.61
N LEU A 315 -53.07 -6.74 23.26
CA LEU A 315 -53.92 -7.91 23.53
C LEU A 315 -54.13 -8.10 25.03
N TYR A 316 -53.07 -8.00 25.84
CA TYR A 316 -53.17 -8.10 27.30
C TYR A 316 -54.10 -7.03 27.89
N LYS A 317 -54.02 -5.78 27.39
CA LYS A 317 -54.91 -4.68 27.81
C LYS A 317 -56.38 -4.98 27.45
N ILE A 318 -56.64 -5.55 26.27
CA ILE A 318 -57.99 -5.98 25.85
C ILE A 318 -58.50 -7.10 26.77
N PHE A 319 -57.71 -8.15 27.00
CA PHE A 319 -58.11 -9.26 27.88
C PHE A 319 -58.35 -8.81 29.33
N LYS A 320 -57.50 -7.91 29.86
CA LYS A 320 -57.70 -7.31 31.19
C LYS A 320 -58.98 -6.45 31.26
N ARG A 321 -59.31 -5.71 30.20
CA ARG A 321 -60.54 -4.90 30.11
C ARG A 321 -61.79 -5.78 30.02
N ASN A 322 -61.74 -6.88 29.27
CA ASN A 322 -62.84 -7.84 29.16
C ASN A 322 -63.05 -8.63 30.47
N ARG A 323 -61.98 -8.97 31.20
CA ARG A 323 -62.10 -9.53 32.57
C ARG A 323 -62.72 -8.56 33.58
N LYS A 324 -62.39 -7.26 33.51
CA LYS A 324 -63.03 -6.24 34.37
C LYS A 324 -64.51 -6.02 34.03
N LYS A 325 -64.89 -6.06 32.75
CA LYS A 325 -66.30 -6.02 32.33
C LYS A 325 -67.10 -7.24 32.81
N LYS A 326 -66.55 -8.46 32.71
CA LYS A 326 -67.19 -9.66 33.27
C LYS A 326 -67.42 -9.57 34.79
N ARG A 327 -66.47 -9.01 35.56
CA ARG A 327 -66.66 -8.78 37.00
C ARG A 327 -67.73 -7.73 37.33
N TYR A 328 -67.90 -6.71 36.48
CA TYR A 328 -68.95 -5.68 36.68
C TYR A 328 -70.36 -6.19 36.36
N TYR A 329 -70.50 -7.12 35.39
CA TYR A 329 -71.78 -7.79 35.13
C TYR A 329 -72.15 -8.77 36.26
N SER A 330 -71.16 -9.44 36.86
CA SER A 330 -71.35 -10.32 38.02
C SER A 330 -71.72 -9.59 39.32
N TYR A 331 -71.63 -8.24 39.37
CA TYR A 331 -72.02 -7.42 40.52
C TYR A 331 -73.37 -6.68 40.31
N LYS A 332 -74.00 -6.90 39.15
CA LYS A 332 -75.28 -6.29 38.74
C LYS A 332 -76.33 -7.35 38.37
N GLU A 333 -76.15 -8.58 38.82
CA GLU A 333 -77.23 -9.55 38.96
C GLU A 333 -77.71 -9.48 40.42
N PRO A 334 -79.02 -9.28 40.66
CA PRO A 334 -79.60 -9.10 42.00
C PRO A 334 -79.53 -10.37 42.87
#